data_AF-A0A150UV90-F1
#
_entry.id   AF-A0A150UV90-F1
#
_cell.length_a   1.000
_cell.length_b   1.000
_cell.length_c   1.000
_cell.angle_alpha   90.00
_cell.angle_beta   90.00
_cell.angle_gamma   90.00
#
_symmetry.space_group_name_H-M   'P 1'
#
loop_
_entity.id
_entity.type
_entity.pdbx_description
1 polymer ?
#
loop_
_entity_poly.entity_id
_entity_poly.type
_entity_poly.pdbx_seq_one_letter_code
_entity_poly.pdbx_strand_id
1 'polypeptide(L)'
;MSHDDHHPTNPKMPPPPPPPTTVLPMSPRPGHIRTATSKPNNHLANSLEAAGAGAATRLLPLRPRTGTPQPQIFPFFSLPRELRDQIYAHALIFKHKLPSQHHVRLRARRVPLLALLLVSRQFRAEYYETAERLSCLIVVDRNTYHGEPLRVPRGLTYIRRLEVFLATCCEDPTHRDLTAPHPLSGRRGCGVVPEMRMHRTWLADLVRQLRGLEGVKVEILLDPQQALCERFLLAEQHRLVGGVRGSGVEVKGFEVWYAEYLGSGEEAWNFLRKRKVAMRWDVGRGELVRVSREGKGQEGEEGGKKGGD
;
A
#
# COMPACT_ATOMS: atom_id res chain seq x y z
N MET A 1 43.30 82.38 -2.11
CA MET A 1 43.34 81.77 -0.76
C MET A 1 41.89 81.70 -0.33
N SER A 2 41.18 80.57 -0.27
CA SER A 2 41.59 79.17 -0.06
C SER A 2 40.48 78.28 -0.65
N HIS A 3 40.85 77.23 -1.37
CA HIS A 3 39.92 76.20 -1.85
C HIS A 3 39.81 75.12 -0.77
N ASP A 4 38.60 74.86 -0.28
CA ASP A 4 38.31 73.74 0.62
C ASP A 4 37.96 72.50 -0.21
N ASP A 5 38.88 71.55 -0.24
CA ASP A 5 38.71 70.21 -0.80
C ASP A 5 37.94 69.31 0.18
N HIS A 6 36.72 68.91 -0.19
CA HIS A 6 35.99 67.85 0.51
C HIS A 6 36.27 66.49 -0.15
N HIS A 7 37.16 65.71 0.48
CA HIS A 7 37.34 64.29 0.16
C HIS A 7 36.18 63.45 0.72
N PRO A 8 35.52 62.60 -0.11
CA PRO A 8 34.53 61.65 0.38
C PRO A 8 35.22 60.48 1.10
N THR A 9 34.81 60.25 2.35
CA THR A 9 35.25 59.12 3.16
C THR A 9 34.54 57.84 2.71
N ASN A 10 35.33 56.84 2.33
CA ASN A 10 34.88 55.54 1.85
C ASN A 10 34.28 54.74 3.03
N PRO A 11 33.04 54.22 2.94
CA PRO A 11 32.45 53.46 4.04
C PRO A 11 33.20 52.14 4.27
N LYS A 12 33.65 51.97 5.51
CA LYS A 12 34.38 50.79 6.01
C LYS A 12 33.49 49.54 5.87
N MET A 13 33.89 48.61 5.00
CA MET A 13 33.20 47.32 4.86
C MET A 13 33.19 46.54 6.19
N PRO A 14 32.07 45.90 6.55
CA PRO A 14 32.01 45.03 7.72
C PRO A 14 32.89 43.79 7.52
N PRO A 15 33.51 43.27 8.59
CA PRO A 15 34.33 42.07 8.52
C PRO A 15 33.50 40.84 8.13
N PRO A 16 34.09 39.86 7.43
CA PRO A 16 33.41 38.63 7.06
C PRO A 16 33.02 37.81 8.30
N PRO A 17 31.91 37.05 8.23
CA PRO A 17 31.49 36.20 9.33
C PRO A 17 32.51 35.09 9.61
N PRO A 18 32.63 34.65 10.88
CA PRO A 18 33.53 33.56 11.24
C PRO A 18 33.09 32.23 10.57
N PRO A 19 34.04 31.34 10.26
CA PRO A 19 33.72 30.03 9.70
C PRO A 19 32.92 29.18 10.70
N PRO A 20 32.05 28.28 10.21
CA PRO A 20 31.26 27.41 11.08
C PRO A 20 32.18 26.48 11.88
N THR A 21 32.00 26.47 13.20
CA THR A 21 32.67 25.55 14.11
C THR A 21 32.28 24.12 13.79
N THR A 22 33.22 23.35 13.23
CA THR A 22 33.08 21.92 13.02
C THR A 22 33.01 21.22 14.37
N VAL A 23 31.80 20.90 14.84
CA VAL A 23 31.59 20.05 16.02
C VAL A 23 31.89 18.61 15.60
N LEU A 24 32.99 18.06 16.12
CA LEU A 24 33.33 16.64 15.94
C LEU A 24 32.21 15.77 16.55
N PRO A 25 31.75 14.70 15.86
CA PRO A 25 30.78 13.79 16.41
C PRO A 25 31.37 13.05 17.61
N MET A 26 30.75 13.24 18.78
CA MET A 26 31.06 12.48 19.97
C MET A 26 30.76 10.99 19.74
N SER A 27 31.77 10.15 19.95
CA SER A 27 31.64 8.70 19.91
C SER A 27 30.54 8.20 20.87
N PRO A 28 29.64 7.31 20.43
CA PRO A 28 28.63 6.74 21.31
C PRO A 28 29.27 5.82 22.34
N ARG A 29 28.93 6.04 23.61
CA ARG A 29 29.29 5.16 24.75
C ARG A 29 28.68 3.76 24.55
N PRO A 30 29.40 2.68 24.90
CA PRO A 30 28.86 1.33 24.83
C PRO A 30 27.87 1.09 25.98
N GLY A 31 26.58 1.02 25.64
CA GLY A 31 25.50 0.70 26.55
C GLY A 31 24.82 -0.61 26.16
N HIS A 32 24.90 -1.59 27.06
CA HIS A 32 24.14 -2.84 27.18
C HIS A 32 23.16 -3.23 26.05
N ILE A 33 23.59 -4.21 25.25
CA ILE A 33 22.75 -5.01 24.36
C ILE A 33 21.79 -5.85 25.22
N ARG A 34 20.52 -5.45 25.29
CA ARG A 34 19.43 -6.36 25.69
C ARG A 34 18.99 -7.13 24.45
N THR A 35 19.37 -8.41 24.38
CA THR A 35 18.87 -9.37 23.40
C THR A 35 17.37 -9.62 23.62
N ALA A 36 16.52 -9.03 22.78
CA ALA A 36 15.13 -9.43 22.66
C ALA A 36 15.06 -10.65 21.72
N THR A 37 14.81 -11.82 22.31
CA THR A 37 14.52 -13.07 21.59
C THR A 37 13.15 -12.94 20.91
N SER A 38 13.14 -12.74 19.59
CA SER A 38 11.90 -12.83 18.82
C SER A 38 11.50 -14.31 18.67
N LYS A 39 10.37 -14.69 19.26
CA LYS A 39 9.75 -16.00 19.04
C LYS A 39 9.22 -16.08 17.60
N PRO A 40 9.51 -17.15 16.83
CA PRO A 40 8.83 -17.37 15.55
C PRO A 40 7.41 -17.88 15.80
N ASN A 41 6.41 -17.13 15.36
CA ASN A 41 5.01 -17.58 15.34
C ASN A 41 4.79 -18.52 14.15
N ASN A 42 4.89 -19.84 14.40
CA ASN A 42 4.36 -20.89 13.53
C ASN A 42 2.89 -21.17 13.93
N HIS A 43 1.95 -20.44 13.33
CA HIS A 43 0.53 -20.82 13.33
C HIS A 43 0.14 -21.25 11.93
N LEU A 44 0.53 -22.47 11.56
CA LEU A 44 0.01 -23.20 10.40
C LEU A 44 0.16 -24.70 10.67
N ALA A 45 -0.43 -25.13 11.78
CA ALA A 45 -0.81 -26.51 12.02
C ALA A 45 -2.16 -26.47 12.73
N ASN A 46 -3.09 -27.31 12.28
CA ASN A 46 -4.42 -27.60 12.85
C ASN A 46 -5.56 -26.70 12.35
N SER A 47 -6.24 -27.15 11.30
CA SER A 47 -7.70 -27.08 11.16
C SER A 47 -8.13 -27.92 9.96
N LEU A 48 -8.17 -29.24 10.15
CA LEU A 48 -8.83 -30.17 9.23
C LEU A 48 -9.33 -31.39 10.01
N GLU A 49 -10.09 -31.16 11.07
CA GLU A 49 -10.92 -32.18 11.71
C GLU A 49 -12.22 -31.54 12.22
N ALA A 50 -13.29 -31.68 11.44
CA ALA A 50 -14.67 -31.59 11.92
C ALA A 50 -15.63 -32.03 10.81
N ALA A 51 -15.82 -33.35 10.66
CA ALA A 51 -17.03 -33.90 10.06
C ALA A 51 -17.20 -35.37 10.48
N GLY A 52 -18.31 -35.67 11.17
CA GLY A 52 -18.89 -37.01 11.21
C GLY A 52 -18.80 -37.75 12.55
N ALA A 53 -19.72 -37.44 13.47
CA ALA A 53 -20.11 -38.36 14.52
C ALA A 53 -21.57 -38.77 14.29
N GLY A 54 -21.84 -40.08 14.13
CA GLY A 54 -23.20 -40.60 14.22
C GLY A 54 -23.56 -41.76 13.29
N ALA A 55 -22.86 -42.90 13.37
CA ALA A 55 -23.44 -44.20 13.01
C ALA A 55 -22.64 -45.34 13.67
N ALA A 56 -23.23 -45.95 14.70
CA ALA A 56 -22.68 -47.10 15.40
C ALA A 56 -22.59 -48.31 14.45
N THR A 57 -21.37 -48.63 14.01
CA THR A 57 -21.08 -49.85 13.24
C THR A 57 -20.45 -50.88 14.17
N ARG A 58 -21.10 -52.04 14.26
CA ARG A 58 -20.68 -53.24 14.99
C ARG A 58 -19.20 -53.55 14.76
N LEU A 59 -18.45 -53.70 15.85
CA LEU A 59 -17.05 -54.14 15.87
C LEU A 59 -16.97 -55.61 15.45
N LEU A 60 -16.49 -55.86 14.23
CA LEU A 60 -15.92 -57.15 13.84
C LEU A 60 -14.46 -57.23 14.31
N PRO A 61 -13.94 -58.43 14.63
CA PRO A 61 -12.56 -58.59 15.09
C PRO A 61 -11.60 -58.25 13.95
N LEU A 62 -10.86 -57.16 14.11
CA LEU A 62 -9.77 -56.77 13.22
C LEU A 62 -8.64 -57.79 13.33
N ARG A 63 -8.48 -58.62 12.29
CA ARG A 63 -7.26 -59.40 12.09
C ARG A 63 -6.06 -58.44 12.02
N PRO A 64 -4.91 -58.80 12.63
CA PRO A 64 -3.69 -58.01 12.49
C PRO A 64 -3.27 -58.04 11.02
N ARG A 65 -3.40 -56.88 10.35
CA ARG A 65 -2.96 -56.69 8.97
C ARG A 65 -1.43 -56.59 9.00
N THR A 66 -0.76 -57.71 8.79
CA THR A 66 0.69 -57.80 8.57
C THR A 66 1.02 -57.26 7.18
N GLY A 67 1.00 -55.94 7.06
CA GLY A 67 1.40 -55.22 5.86
C GLY A 67 1.35 -53.75 6.20
N THR A 68 2.52 -53.11 6.30
CA THR A 68 2.60 -51.67 6.48
C THR A 68 1.76 -51.03 5.37
N PRO A 69 0.68 -50.31 5.70
CA PRO A 69 -0.12 -49.65 4.67
C PRO A 69 0.80 -48.64 3.99
N GLN A 70 1.21 -48.95 2.76
CA GLN A 70 1.89 -47.99 1.90
C GLN A 70 1.00 -46.74 1.88
N PRO A 71 1.51 -45.56 2.23
CA PRO A 71 0.72 -44.34 2.21
C PRO A 71 0.18 -44.18 0.78
N GLN A 72 -1.15 -44.21 0.63
CA GLN A 72 -1.77 -43.91 -0.65
C GLN A 72 -1.47 -42.45 -0.97
N ILE A 73 -0.45 -42.23 -1.80
CA ILE A 73 -0.10 -40.89 -2.28
C ILE A 73 -1.23 -40.43 -3.18
N PHE A 74 -1.89 -39.34 -2.79
CA PHE A 74 -2.94 -38.73 -3.59
C PHE A 74 -2.39 -38.35 -4.99
N PRO A 75 -3.01 -38.82 -6.08
CA PRO A 75 -2.51 -38.57 -7.44
C PRO A 75 -2.87 -37.15 -7.90
N PHE A 76 -2.17 -36.14 -7.36
CA PHE A 76 -2.51 -34.73 -7.58
C PHE A 76 -2.63 -34.33 -9.07
N PHE A 77 -1.79 -34.88 -9.94
CA PHE A 77 -1.81 -34.57 -11.37
C PHE A 77 -2.86 -35.32 -12.18
N SER A 78 -3.59 -36.28 -11.59
CA SER A 78 -4.76 -36.88 -12.25
C SER A 78 -6.01 -36.01 -12.14
N LEU A 79 -5.99 -34.98 -11.28
CA LEU A 79 -7.06 -33.98 -11.21
C LEU A 79 -7.16 -33.17 -12.51
N PRO A 80 -8.35 -32.74 -12.95
CA PRO A 80 -8.51 -31.72 -13.98
C PRO A 80 -7.75 -30.42 -13.66
N ARG A 81 -7.30 -29.70 -14.69
CA ARG A 81 -6.46 -28.50 -14.53
C ARG A 81 -7.15 -27.42 -13.72
N GLU A 82 -8.46 -27.28 -13.85
CA GLU A 82 -9.29 -26.28 -13.18
C GLU A 82 -9.30 -26.48 -11.66
N LEU A 83 -9.37 -27.74 -11.21
CA LEU A 83 -9.29 -28.06 -9.78
C LEU A 83 -7.88 -27.80 -9.24
N ARG A 84 -6.83 -28.09 -10.03
CA ARG A 84 -5.46 -27.78 -9.64
C ARG A 84 -5.25 -26.27 -9.50
N ASP A 85 -5.77 -25.48 -10.44
CA ASP A 85 -5.75 -24.01 -10.40
C ASP A 85 -6.41 -23.44 -9.13
N GLN A 86 -7.53 -24.02 -8.69
CA GLN A 86 -8.16 -23.65 -7.42
C GLN A 86 -7.23 -23.96 -6.24
N ILE A 87 -6.66 -25.17 -6.20
CA ILE A 87 -5.72 -25.57 -5.15
C ILE A 87 -4.49 -24.64 -5.13
N TYR A 88 -3.94 -24.32 -6.30
CA TYR A 88 -2.84 -23.36 -6.44
C TYR A 88 -3.22 -22.01 -5.86
N ALA A 89 -4.38 -21.45 -6.22
CA ALA A 89 -4.84 -20.16 -5.71
C ALA A 89 -5.00 -20.14 -4.17
N HIS A 90 -5.43 -21.25 -3.58
CA HIS A 90 -5.53 -21.43 -2.13
C HIS A 90 -4.16 -21.63 -1.45
N ALA A 91 -3.20 -22.25 -2.14
CA ALA A 91 -1.85 -22.48 -1.64
C ALA A 91 -0.95 -21.23 -1.70
N LEU A 92 -1.36 -20.16 -2.38
CA LEU A 92 -0.62 -18.89 -2.38
C LEU A 92 -0.65 -18.22 -1.01
N ILE A 93 0.47 -17.61 -0.62
CA ILE A 93 0.55 -16.81 0.59
C ILE A 93 -0.38 -15.61 0.44
N PHE A 94 -1.43 -15.57 1.25
CA PHE A 94 -2.45 -14.53 1.15
C PHE A 94 -1.86 -13.12 1.32
N LYS A 95 -0.93 -12.96 2.28
CA LYS A 95 -0.30 -11.68 2.60
C LYS A 95 1.11 -11.88 3.17
N HIS A 96 2.10 -11.42 2.41
CA HIS A 96 3.50 -11.41 2.79
C HIS A 96 3.94 -9.97 3.10
N LYS A 97 4.46 -9.74 4.31
CA LYS A 97 4.98 -8.43 4.72
C LYS A 97 6.42 -8.30 4.22
N LEU A 98 6.71 -7.24 3.49
CA LEU A 98 8.05 -6.91 3.08
C LEU A 98 8.68 -5.94 4.11
N PRO A 99 10.02 -5.83 4.16
CA PRO A 99 10.67 -4.78 4.92
C PRO A 99 10.15 -3.41 4.51
N SER A 100 9.77 -2.59 5.49
CA SER A 100 9.39 -1.19 5.24
C SER A 100 10.56 -0.45 4.63
N GLN A 101 10.28 0.46 3.69
CA GLN A 101 11.28 1.30 3.05
C GLN A 101 10.86 2.75 3.24
N HIS A 102 11.71 3.56 3.88
CA HIS A 102 11.43 5.00 4.08
C HIS A 102 10.05 5.26 4.71
N HIS A 103 9.68 4.49 5.73
CA HIS A 103 8.34 4.53 6.39
C HIS A 103 7.16 4.07 5.53
N VAL A 104 7.36 3.79 4.24
CA VAL A 104 6.37 3.16 3.37
C VAL A 104 6.30 1.66 3.66
N ARG A 105 5.07 1.17 3.83
CA ARG A 105 4.80 -0.25 4.09
C ARG A 105 4.53 -0.97 2.79
N LEU A 106 5.39 -1.94 2.46
CA LEU A 106 5.20 -2.80 1.30
C LEU A 106 4.65 -4.16 1.73
N ARG A 107 3.69 -4.67 0.97
CA ARG A 107 3.09 -5.99 1.18
C ARG A 107 2.85 -6.65 -0.16
N ALA A 108 3.09 -7.94 -0.27
CA ALA A 108 2.71 -8.71 -1.44
C ALA A 108 1.55 -9.64 -1.09
N ARG A 109 0.56 -9.76 -1.97
CA ARG A 109 -0.56 -10.70 -1.83
C ARG A 109 -0.47 -11.76 -2.90
N ARG A 110 -0.95 -12.97 -2.54
CA ARG A 110 -1.01 -14.12 -3.44
C ARG A 110 0.35 -14.46 -4.06
N VAL A 111 1.39 -14.49 -3.24
CA VAL A 111 2.76 -14.86 -3.66
C VAL A 111 3.02 -16.35 -3.44
N PRO A 112 3.87 -17.01 -4.25
CA PRO A 112 4.11 -18.43 -4.12
C PRO A 112 4.90 -18.73 -2.85
N LEU A 113 4.53 -19.81 -2.19
CA LEU A 113 5.33 -20.39 -1.12
C LEU A 113 6.53 -21.10 -1.75
N LEU A 114 7.75 -20.65 -1.43
CA LEU A 114 8.97 -21.13 -2.08
C LEU A 114 9.15 -22.66 -1.97
N ALA A 115 8.75 -23.25 -0.85
CA ALA A 115 8.82 -24.71 -0.66
C ALA A 115 7.97 -25.49 -1.68
N LEU A 116 6.82 -24.95 -2.09
CA LEU A 116 5.93 -25.62 -3.06
C LEU A 116 6.47 -25.55 -4.49
N LEU A 117 7.36 -24.60 -4.79
CA LEU A 117 8.04 -24.53 -6.09
C LEU A 117 9.04 -25.68 -6.31
N LEU A 118 9.33 -26.46 -5.27
CA LEU A 118 10.29 -27.58 -5.31
C LEU A 118 9.63 -28.94 -5.51
N VAL A 119 8.28 -29.02 -5.51
CA VAL A 119 7.54 -30.29 -5.57
C VAL A 119 7.80 -31.05 -6.88
N SER A 120 7.60 -30.40 -8.03
CA SER A 120 7.91 -30.93 -9.36
C SER A 120 8.02 -29.81 -10.38
N ARG A 121 8.58 -30.09 -11.56
CA ARG A 121 8.66 -29.12 -12.67
C ARG A 121 7.26 -28.68 -13.14
N GLN A 122 6.34 -29.63 -13.27
CA GLN A 122 4.96 -29.32 -13.64
C GLN A 122 4.29 -28.48 -12.55
N PHE A 123 4.34 -28.89 -11.28
CA PHE A 123 3.75 -28.11 -10.17
C PHE A 123 4.27 -26.68 -10.18
N ARG A 124 5.60 -26.51 -10.31
CA ARG A 124 6.24 -25.20 -10.34
C ARG A 124 5.69 -24.33 -11.47
N ALA A 125 5.56 -24.86 -12.68
CA ALA A 125 5.07 -24.10 -13.83
C ALA A 125 3.61 -23.65 -13.61
N GLU A 126 2.71 -24.58 -13.29
CA GLU A 126 1.28 -24.28 -13.12
C GLU A 126 1.00 -23.38 -11.90
N TYR A 127 1.72 -23.61 -10.79
CA TYR A 127 1.60 -22.80 -9.58
C TYR A 127 2.12 -21.38 -9.77
N TYR A 128 3.24 -21.22 -10.50
CA TYR A 128 3.81 -19.90 -10.77
C TYR A 128 2.95 -19.10 -11.75
N GLU A 129 2.40 -19.75 -12.78
CA GLU A 129 1.41 -19.15 -13.69
C GLU A 129 0.19 -18.61 -12.91
N THR A 130 -0.31 -19.39 -11.96
CA THR A 130 -1.41 -18.96 -11.08
C THR A 130 -0.99 -17.79 -10.19
N ALA A 131 0.21 -17.83 -9.61
CA ALA A 131 0.74 -16.73 -8.80
C ALA A 131 0.86 -15.44 -9.62
N GLU A 132 1.39 -15.53 -10.84
CA GLU A 132 1.54 -14.39 -11.74
C GLU A 132 0.21 -13.69 -12.00
N ARG A 133 -0.83 -14.46 -12.34
CA ARG A 133 -2.20 -13.95 -12.60
C ARG A 133 -2.87 -13.27 -11.40
N LEU A 134 -2.60 -13.76 -10.18
CA LEU A 134 -3.33 -13.34 -8.97
C LEU A 134 -2.55 -12.42 -8.04
N SER A 135 -1.23 -12.32 -8.22
CA SER A 135 -0.36 -11.56 -7.33
C SER A 135 -0.60 -10.06 -7.40
N CYS A 136 -0.41 -9.40 -6.26
CA CYS A 136 -0.59 -7.96 -6.13
C CYS A 136 0.45 -7.38 -5.17
N LEU A 137 1.11 -6.30 -5.58
CA LEU A 137 1.93 -5.49 -4.70
C LEU A 137 1.03 -4.41 -4.09
N ILE A 138 1.10 -4.26 -2.77
CA ILE A 138 0.43 -3.20 -2.02
C ILE A 138 1.49 -2.28 -1.44
N VAL A 139 1.33 -0.99 -1.71
CA VAL A 139 2.15 0.09 -1.15
C VAL A 139 1.26 0.96 -0.30
N VAL A 140 1.62 1.16 0.98
CA VAL A 140 0.88 2.03 1.89
C VAL A 140 1.80 3.12 2.43
N ASP A 141 1.48 4.35 2.07
CA ASP A 141 2.12 5.56 2.57
C ASP A 141 1.19 6.29 3.55
N ARG A 142 1.76 6.77 4.66
CA ARG A 142 1.04 7.38 5.79
C ARG A 142 1.49 8.82 6.03
N ASN A 143 1.75 9.59 4.97
CA ASN A 143 2.15 11.00 5.05
C ASN A 143 3.49 11.23 5.81
N THR A 144 4.40 10.25 5.78
CA THR A 144 5.73 10.35 6.43
C THR A 144 6.89 10.10 5.46
N TYR A 145 6.58 9.93 4.19
CA TYR A 145 7.56 9.55 3.19
C TYR A 145 8.11 10.77 2.44
N HIS A 146 9.39 10.68 2.09
CA HIS A 146 10.21 11.82 1.64
C HIS A 146 10.74 11.71 0.20
N GLY A 147 10.23 10.76 -0.61
CA GLY A 147 10.50 10.74 -2.06
C GLY A 147 11.60 9.80 -2.54
N GLU A 148 12.15 8.98 -1.64
CA GLU A 148 13.21 8.01 -1.94
C GLU A 148 12.72 6.77 -2.71
N PRO A 149 13.27 6.44 -3.89
CA PRO A 149 12.75 5.37 -4.74
C PRO A 149 12.52 4.03 -4.02
N LEU A 150 11.33 3.46 -4.19
CA LEU A 150 10.97 2.15 -3.63
C LEU A 150 11.57 1.02 -4.46
N ARG A 151 12.17 0.01 -3.82
CA ARG A 151 12.76 -1.15 -4.48
C ARG A 151 11.87 -2.39 -4.36
N VAL A 152 11.54 -3.00 -5.50
CA VAL A 152 10.83 -4.28 -5.55
C VAL A 152 11.85 -5.42 -5.42
N PRO A 153 11.67 -6.36 -4.47
CA PRO A 153 12.52 -7.56 -4.42
C PRO A 153 12.49 -8.33 -5.75
N ARG A 154 13.65 -8.79 -6.24
CA ARG A 154 13.77 -9.47 -7.55
C ARG A 154 12.77 -10.62 -7.73
N GLY A 155 12.54 -11.37 -6.65
CA GLY A 155 11.58 -12.47 -6.62
C GLY A 155 10.11 -12.07 -6.69
N LEU A 156 9.77 -10.79 -6.88
CA LEU A 156 8.40 -10.27 -6.99
C LEU A 156 8.18 -9.45 -8.28
N THR A 157 9.11 -9.50 -9.23
CA THR A 157 9.03 -8.76 -10.50
C THR A 157 7.94 -9.27 -11.44
N TYR A 158 7.41 -10.48 -11.20
CA TYR A 158 6.29 -11.07 -11.94
C TYR A 158 4.91 -10.48 -11.56
N ILE A 159 4.83 -9.63 -10.52
CA ILE A 159 3.56 -9.09 -10.07
C ILE A 159 2.91 -8.26 -11.17
N ARG A 160 1.64 -8.57 -11.47
CA ARG A 160 0.86 -7.90 -12.52
C ARG A 160 -0.11 -6.83 -12.03
N ARG A 161 -0.32 -6.72 -10.71
CA ARG A 161 -1.24 -5.74 -10.12
C ARG A 161 -0.57 -4.92 -9.02
N LEU A 162 -0.83 -3.62 -9.00
CA LEU A 162 -0.32 -2.69 -8.00
C LEU A 162 -1.48 -1.95 -7.35
N GLU A 163 -1.58 -2.02 -6.03
CA GLU A 163 -2.51 -1.24 -5.21
C GLU A 163 -1.71 -0.24 -4.38
N VAL A 164 -2.03 1.03 -4.50
CA VAL A 164 -1.33 2.13 -3.84
C VAL A 164 -2.31 2.85 -2.93
N PHE A 165 -1.95 2.97 -1.65
CA PHE A 165 -2.71 3.68 -0.64
C PHE A 165 -1.89 4.85 -0.16
N LEU A 166 -2.32 6.07 -0.48
CA LEU A 166 -1.63 7.32 -0.17
C LEU A 166 -2.44 8.08 0.87
N ALA A 167 -1.78 8.60 1.89
CA ALA A 167 -2.36 9.56 2.81
C ALA A 167 -1.71 10.89 2.51
N THR A 168 -2.53 11.90 2.20
CA THR A 168 -2.05 13.25 1.87
C THR A 168 -2.70 14.25 2.81
N CYS A 169 -1.88 15.19 3.29
CA CYS A 169 -2.36 16.30 4.08
C CYS A 169 -1.55 17.56 3.77
N CYS A 170 -2.21 18.71 3.87
CA CYS A 170 -1.57 20.01 3.84
C CYS A 170 -1.44 20.56 5.26
N GLU A 171 -0.22 20.82 5.71
CA GLU A 171 0.01 21.43 7.04
C GLU A 171 -0.28 22.94 7.08
N ASP A 172 -0.66 23.55 5.96
CA ASP A 172 -0.94 24.98 5.88
C ASP A 172 -2.22 25.33 6.66
N PRO A 173 -2.13 26.09 7.77
CA PRO A 173 -3.29 26.43 8.57
C PRO A 173 -4.31 27.28 7.81
N THR A 174 -3.91 27.99 6.75
CA THR A 174 -4.83 28.76 5.91
C THR A 174 -5.81 27.87 5.14
N HIS A 175 -5.54 26.56 5.03
CA HIS A 175 -6.44 25.62 4.35
C HIS A 175 -7.57 25.14 5.25
N ARG A 176 -7.47 25.38 6.56
CA ARG A 176 -8.57 25.13 7.52
C ARG A 176 -9.60 26.25 7.52
N ASP A 177 -9.19 27.47 7.19
CA ASP A 177 -10.10 28.60 7.09
C ASP A 177 -10.64 28.72 5.66
N LEU A 178 -11.88 28.25 5.46
CA LEU A 178 -12.56 28.28 4.16
C LEU A 178 -12.74 29.72 3.63
N THR A 179 -12.59 30.74 4.47
CA THR A 179 -12.81 32.15 4.12
C THR A 179 -11.51 32.88 3.77
N ALA A 180 -10.36 32.35 4.15
CA ALA A 180 -9.07 32.96 3.86
C ALA A 180 -8.71 32.75 2.37
N PRO A 181 -8.44 33.83 1.60
CA PRO A 181 -8.01 33.68 0.21
C PRO A 181 -6.69 32.92 0.17
N HIS A 182 -6.73 31.72 -0.38
CA HIS A 182 -5.53 30.93 -0.63
C HIS A 182 -4.58 31.80 -1.46
N PRO A 183 -3.33 32.02 -1.02
CA PRO A 183 -2.36 32.69 -1.87
C PRO A 183 -2.03 31.72 -3.01
N LEU A 184 -2.78 31.82 -4.12
CA LEU A 184 -2.53 31.07 -5.36
C LEU A 184 -1.10 31.32 -5.88
N SER A 185 -0.42 32.33 -5.32
CA SER A 185 0.91 32.83 -5.67
C SER A 185 1.88 32.93 -4.48
N GLY A 186 1.55 32.38 -3.30
CA GLY A 186 2.46 32.38 -2.14
C GLY A 186 3.65 31.44 -2.36
N ARG A 187 4.84 31.78 -1.85
CA ARG A 187 6.11 31.01 -2.01
C ARG A 187 6.03 29.53 -1.55
N ARG A 188 4.98 29.13 -0.85
CA ARG A 188 4.68 27.75 -0.45
C ARG A 188 3.28 27.41 -0.96
N GLY A 189 3.16 26.81 -2.14
CA GLY A 189 1.86 26.35 -2.64
C GLY A 189 1.24 25.26 -1.74
N CYS A 190 0.03 24.81 -2.07
CA CYS A 190 -0.62 23.68 -1.39
C CYS A 190 0.32 22.46 -1.29
N GLY A 191 0.50 21.92 -0.08
CA GLY A 191 1.39 20.78 0.20
C GLY A 191 1.04 19.49 -0.54
N VAL A 192 -0.23 19.34 -0.95
CA VAL A 192 -0.68 18.21 -1.79
C VAL A 192 0.04 18.20 -3.14
N VAL A 193 0.36 19.35 -3.72
CA VAL A 193 1.01 19.43 -5.04
C VAL A 193 2.41 18.79 -5.04
N PRO A 194 3.38 19.22 -4.20
CA PRO A 194 4.69 18.58 -4.15
C PRO A 194 4.59 17.12 -3.72
N GLU A 195 3.65 16.76 -2.84
CA GLU A 195 3.43 15.37 -2.42
C GLU A 195 2.96 14.48 -3.58
N MET A 196 1.98 14.91 -4.37
CA MET A 196 1.53 14.17 -5.56
C MET A 196 2.64 14.03 -6.60
N ARG A 197 3.47 15.05 -6.79
CA ARG A 197 4.63 14.99 -7.70
C ARG A 197 5.69 14.02 -7.21
N MET A 198 5.96 13.99 -5.92
CA MET A 198 6.82 13.01 -5.30
C MET A 198 6.28 11.59 -5.52
N HIS A 199 4.99 11.35 -5.26
CA HIS A 199 4.37 10.04 -5.48
C HIS A 199 4.42 9.58 -6.93
N ARG A 200 4.21 10.50 -7.87
CA ARG A 200 4.34 10.24 -9.30
C ARG A 200 5.72 9.66 -9.63
N THR A 201 6.79 10.23 -9.08
CA THR A 201 8.17 9.83 -9.40
C THR A 201 8.41 8.36 -9.03
N TRP A 202 8.17 7.98 -7.76
CA TRP A 202 8.42 6.60 -7.37
C TRP A 202 7.37 5.63 -7.93
N LEU A 203 6.15 6.08 -8.21
CA LEU A 203 5.14 5.25 -8.87
C LEU A 203 5.60 4.88 -10.29
N ALA A 204 6.12 5.84 -11.05
CA ALA A 204 6.73 5.57 -12.35
C ALA A 204 7.91 4.60 -12.21
N ASP A 205 8.72 4.73 -11.16
CA ASP A 205 9.84 3.81 -10.90
C ASP A 205 9.38 2.39 -10.58
N LEU A 206 8.29 2.22 -9.83
CA LEU A 206 7.70 0.90 -9.56
C LEU A 206 7.15 0.27 -10.83
N VAL A 207 6.47 1.06 -11.67
CA VAL A 207 5.96 0.59 -12.96
C VAL A 207 7.11 0.11 -13.87
N ARG A 208 8.25 0.82 -13.88
CA ARG A 208 9.46 0.38 -14.62
C ARG A 208 10.06 -0.91 -14.07
N GLN A 209 10.01 -1.12 -12.75
CA GLN A 209 10.51 -2.34 -12.10
C GLN A 209 9.58 -3.55 -12.34
N LEU A 210 8.28 -3.32 -12.44
CA LEU A 210 7.24 -4.34 -12.66
C LEU A 210 6.87 -4.41 -14.15
N ARG A 211 7.76 -4.96 -14.98
CA ARG A 211 7.60 -4.98 -16.45
C ARG A 211 6.32 -5.64 -16.96
N GLY A 212 5.74 -6.56 -16.18
CA GLY A 212 4.49 -7.26 -16.51
C GLY A 212 3.25 -6.64 -15.86
N LEU A 213 3.34 -5.41 -15.34
CA LEU A 213 2.23 -4.76 -14.66
C LEU A 213 1.09 -4.48 -15.66
N GLU A 214 -0.10 -5.00 -15.37
CA GLU A 214 -1.31 -4.83 -16.21
C GLU A 214 -2.20 -3.71 -15.66
N GLY A 215 -2.21 -3.53 -14.34
CA GLY A 215 -3.14 -2.62 -13.69
C GLY A 215 -2.61 -1.97 -12.42
N VAL A 216 -2.94 -0.69 -12.25
CA VAL A 216 -2.72 0.09 -11.03
C VAL A 216 -4.06 0.53 -10.44
N LYS A 217 -4.24 0.33 -9.14
CA LYS A 217 -5.29 0.95 -8.33
C LYS A 217 -4.65 1.97 -7.38
N VAL A 218 -5.15 3.20 -7.37
CA VAL A 218 -4.71 4.25 -6.46
C VAL A 218 -5.86 4.64 -5.53
N GLU A 219 -5.61 4.64 -4.23
CA GLU A 219 -6.53 5.11 -3.22
C GLU A 219 -5.86 6.21 -2.42
N ILE A 220 -6.47 7.40 -2.40
CA ILE A 220 -5.95 8.55 -1.68
C ILE A 220 -6.86 8.87 -0.51
N LEU A 221 -6.26 9.07 0.66
CA LEU A 221 -6.90 9.57 1.86
C LEU A 221 -6.57 11.04 2.03
N LEU A 222 -7.59 11.88 1.93
CA LEU A 222 -7.48 13.33 2.07
C LEU A 222 -8.10 13.78 3.39
N ASP A 223 -7.47 14.74 4.07
CA ASP A 223 -8.06 15.35 5.26
C ASP A 223 -9.37 16.13 4.90
N PRO A 224 -10.52 15.83 5.53
CA PRO A 224 -11.78 16.53 5.29
C PRO A 224 -11.73 18.03 5.62
N GLN A 225 -10.85 18.46 6.53
CA GLN A 225 -10.67 19.88 6.86
C GLN A 225 -10.04 20.67 5.71
N GLN A 226 -9.59 19.97 4.65
CA GLN A 226 -8.86 20.51 3.53
C GLN A 226 -9.64 20.35 2.23
N ALA A 227 -10.94 20.64 2.23
CA ALA A 227 -11.75 20.63 1.00
C ALA A 227 -11.14 21.50 -0.11
N LEU A 228 -10.41 22.56 0.27
CA LEU A 228 -9.65 23.40 -0.67
C LEU A 228 -8.49 22.68 -1.37
N CYS A 229 -7.92 21.62 -0.77
CA CYS A 229 -6.86 20.79 -1.35
C CYS A 229 -7.36 19.92 -2.49
N GLU A 230 -8.65 19.60 -2.54
CA GLU A 230 -9.23 18.77 -3.60
C GLU A 230 -8.99 19.35 -4.98
N ARG A 231 -9.07 20.68 -5.14
CA ARG A 231 -8.84 21.33 -6.44
C ARG A 231 -7.41 21.09 -6.94
N PHE A 232 -6.44 21.04 -6.02
CA PHE A 232 -5.04 20.80 -6.34
C PHE A 232 -4.78 19.32 -6.65
N LEU A 233 -5.45 18.42 -5.92
CA LEU A 233 -5.45 16.99 -6.24
C LEU A 233 -6.03 16.74 -7.63
N LEU A 234 -7.19 17.34 -7.95
CA LEU A 234 -7.83 17.25 -9.26
C LEU A 234 -6.94 17.84 -10.37
N ALA A 235 -6.21 18.92 -10.09
CA ALA A 235 -5.25 19.49 -11.06
C ALA A 235 -4.03 18.58 -11.29
N GLU A 236 -3.60 17.82 -10.29
CA GLU A 236 -2.43 16.93 -10.37
C GLU A 236 -2.78 15.47 -10.73
N GLN A 237 -4.07 15.10 -10.80
CA GLN A 237 -4.51 13.72 -11.01
C GLN A 237 -3.89 13.07 -12.26
N HIS A 238 -3.88 13.76 -13.39
CA HIS A 238 -3.36 13.23 -14.65
C HIS A 238 -1.84 13.15 -14.63
N ARG A 239 -1.17 13.97 -13.80
CA ARG A 239 0.28 13.90 -13.62
C ARG A 239 0.63 12.68 -12.78
N LEU A 240 -0.10 12.43 -11.69
CA LEU A 240 0.08 11.26 -10.84
C LEU A 240 -0.02 9.95 -11.64
N VAL A 241 -1.08 9.79 -12.42
CA VAL A 241 -1.30 8.57 -13.23
C VAL A 241 -0.67 8.63 -14.63
N GLY A 242 -0.17 9.78 -15.07
CA GLY A 242 0.36 9.97 -16.42
C GLY A 242 1.58 9.10 -16.72
N GLY A 243 2.43 8.88 -15.71
CA GLY A 243 3.56 7.95 -15.81
C GLY A 243 3.13 6.49 -16.00
N VAL A 244 1.96 6.12 -15.46
CA VAL A 244 1.36 4.78 -15.60
C VAL A 244 0.76 4.59 -16.99
N ARG A 245 0.06 5.61 -17.51
CA ARG A 245 -0.54 5.55 -18.86
C ARG A 245 0.51 5.50 -19.97
N GLY A 246 1.62 6.21 -19.81
CA GLY A 246 2.72 6.23 -20.78
C GLY A 246 3.41 4.89 -20.99
N SER A 247 3.29 3.96 -20.03
CA SER A 247 3.86 2.61 -20.11
C SER A 247 2.87 1.54 -20.57
N GLY A 248 1.65 1.91 -20.99
CA GLY A 248 0.60 0.97 -21.40
C GLY A 248 -0.08 0.25 -20.24
N VAL A 249 0.13 0.69 -18.99
CA VAL A 249 -0.50 0.11 -17.80
C VAL A 249 -1.84 0.77 -17.55
N GLU A 250 -2.87 -0.03 -17.30
CA GLU A 250 -4.23 0.47 -17.09
C GLU A 250 -4.43 1.00 -15.67
N VAL A 251 -5.10 2.15 -15.53
CA VAL A 251 -5.58 2.62 -14.23
C VAL A 251 -6.90 1.91 -13.94
N LYS A 252 -6.83 0.80 -13.20
CA LYS A 252 -7.99 -0.04 -12.84
C LYS A 252 -8.93 0.63 -11.84
N GLY A 253 -8.43 1.60 -11.08
CA GLY A 253 -9.24 2.42 -10.21
C GLY A 253 -8.44 3.55 -9.59
N PHE A 254 -9.06 4.71 -9.45
CA PHE A 254 -8.51 5.81 -8.68
C PHE A 254 -9.63 6.40 -7.83
N GLU A 255 -9.54 6.22 -6.52
CA GLU A 255 -10.54 6.67 -5.55
C GLU A 255 -9.92 7.61 -4.53
N VAL A 256 -10.68 8.62 -4.13
CA VAL A 256 -10.31 9.53 -3.05
C VAL A 256 -11.35 9.42 -1.95
N TRP A 257 -10.88 9.31 -0.73
CA TRP A 257 -11.68 9.17 0.48
C TRP A 257 -11.31 10.29 1.45
N TYR A 258 -12.24 10.69 2.31
CA TYR A 258 -11.90 11.59 3.42
C TYR A 258 -11.40 10.83 4.65
N ALA A 259 -10.46 11.42 5.37
CA ALA A 259 -10.09 10.98 6.70
C ALA A 259 -11.28 11.10 7.67
N GLU A 260 -11.54 10.08 8.49
CA GLU A 260 -12.56 10.14 9.54
C GLU A 260 -11.87 10.24 10.89
N TYR A 261 -11.90 11.43 11.50
CA TYR A 261 -11.33 11.69 12.82
C TYR A 261 -12.31 11.27 13.92
N LEU A 262 -12.50 9.97 14.10
CA LEU A 262 -13.25 9.40 15.22
C LEU A 262 -12.23 8.86 16.24
N GLY A 263 -11.79 9.69 17.19
CA GLY A 263 -10.87 9.29 18.27
C GLY A 263 -9.44 9.80 18.12
N SER A 264 -8.46 9.07 18.69
CA SER A 264 -7.05 9.45 18.67
C SER A 264 -6.52 9.57 17.23
N GLY A 265 -5.72 10.61 16.95
CA GLY A 265 -5.38 11.06 15.59
C GLY A 265 -4.72 10.02 14.67
N GLU A 266 -4.16 8.93 15.21
CA GLU A 266 -3.55 7.86 14.41
C GLU A 266 -4.59 6.96 13.70
N GLU A 267 -5.78 6.79 14.27
CA GLU A 267 -6.81 5.92 13.68
C GLU A 267 -7.45 6.51 12.43
N ALA A 268 -7.42 7.84 12.30
CA ALA A 268 -7.97 8.57 11.17
C ALA A 268 -7.34 8.17 9.82
N TRP A 269 -6.08 7.68 9.84
CA TRP A 269 -5.29 7.29 8.67
C TRP A 269 -5.33 5.77 8.37
N ASN A 270 -6.33 5.05 8.92
CA ASN A 270 -6.48 3.62 8.69
C ASN A 270 -7.28 3.27 7.42
N PHE A 271 -6.60 2.88 6.34
CA PHE A 271 -7.21 2.42 5.08
C PHE A 271 -8.14 1.20 5.20
N LEU A 272 -8.19 0.50 6.34
CA LEU A 272 -9.09 -0.64 6.52
C LEU A 272 -10.53 -0.27 6.91
N ARG A 273 -10.78 0.98 7.32
CA ARG A 273 -12.13 1.41 7.69
C ARG A 273 -12.96 1.68 6.43
N LYS A 274 -14.21 1.20 6.41
CA LYS A 274 -15.20 1.62 5.40
C LYS A 274 -15.40 3.12 5.53
N ARG A 275 -15.27 3.86 4.43
CA ARG A 275 -15.38 5.32 4.38
C ARG A 275 -16.38 5.70 3.29
N LYS A 276 -16.71 6.98 3.20
CA LYS A 276 -17.45 7.50 2.05
C LYS A 276 -16.48 7.90 0.94
N VAL A 277 -16.66 7.35 -0.26
CA VAL A 277 -15.93 7.78 -1.46
C VAL A 277 -16.28 9.23 -1.73
N ALA A 278 -15.26 10.09 -1.82
CA ALA A 278 -15.41 11.49 -2.18
C ALA A 278 -15.36 11.69 -3.70
N MET A 279 -14.38 11.04 -4.33
CA MET A 279 -14.14 11.12 -5.77
C MET A 279 -13.80 9.74 -6.31
N ARG A 280 -14.25 9.44 -7.52
CA ARG A 280 -13.97 8.20 -8.23
C ARG A 280 -13.55 8.49 -9.66
N TRP A 281 -12.60 7.71 -10.14
CA TRP A 281 -12.14 7.75 -11.51
C TRP A 281 -13.22 7.26 -12.46
N ASP A 282 -13.62 8.14 -13.36
CA ASP A 282 -14.44 7.82 -14.50
C ASP A 282 -13.51 7.38 -15.64
N VAL A 283 -13.59 6.10 -16.02
CA VAL A 283 -12.75 5.54 -17.09
C VAL A 283 -13.07 6.18 -18.46
N GLY A 284 -14.34 6.52 -18.70
CA GLY A 284 -14.78 7.11 -19.97
C GLY A 284 -14.27 8.54 -20.14
N ARG A 285 -14.27 9.32 -19.06
CA ARG A 285 -13.73 10.69 -19.05
C ARG A 285 -12.22 10.73 -18.83
N GLY A 286 -11.67 9.68 -18.22
CA GLY A 286 -10.28 9.62 -17.80
C GLY A 286 -9.93 10.65 -16.73
N GLU A 287 -10.89 10.97 -15.85
CA GLU A 287 -10.75 11.95 -14.77
C GLU A 287 -11.48 11.49 -13.48
N LEU A 288 -11.08 12.03 -12.35
CA LEU A 288 -11.76 11.93 -11.06
C LEU A 288 -13.00 12.81 -11.08
N VAL A 289 -14.14 12.20 -10.81
CA VAL A 289 -15.41 12.89 -10.66
C VAL A 289 -15.84 12.79 -9.20
N ARG A 290 -16.36 13.89 -8.65
CA ARG A 290 -16.97 13.89 -7.32
C ARG A 290 -18.19 12.96 -7.32
N VAL A 291 -18.22 12.03 -6.37
CA VAL A 291 -19.38 11.16 -6.19
C VAL A 291 -20.45 12.01 -5.51
N SER A 292 -21.53 12.32 -6.25
CA SER A 292 -22.68 13.03 -5.69
C SER A 292 -23.12 12.31 -4.41
N ARG A 293 -23.37 13.08 -3.35
CA ARG A 293 -24.03 12.54 -2.15
C ARG A 293 -25.50 12.31 -2.50
N GLU A 294 -25.80 11.45 -3.47
CA GLU A 294 -27.17 11.04 -3.69
C GLU A 294 -27.67 10.41 -2.40
N GLY A 295 -28.83 10.89 -1.98
CA GLY A 295 -29.39 10.69 -0.66
C GLY A 295 -29.40 9.21 -0.30
N LYS A 296 -29.37 8.94 1.01
CA LYS A 296 -29.75 7.65 1.56
C LYS A 296 -31.15 7.28 1.04
N GLY A 297 -31.23 6.69 -0.15
CA GLY A 297 -32.32 5.83 -0.54
C GLY A 297 -32.22 4.62 0.35
N GLN A 298 -33.23 4.44 1.18
CA GLN A 298 -33.48 3.32 2.07
C GLN A 298 -32.96 1.99 1.49
N GLU A 299 -31.78 1.54 1.91
CA GLU A 299 -31.47 0.11 1.84
C GLU A 299 -32.20 -0.53 3.02
N GLY A 300 -33.23 -1.31 2.66
CA GLY A 300 -34.14 -1.99 3.55
C GLY A 300 -33.40 -2.78 4.61
N GLU A 301 -33.73 -2.44 5.85
CA GLU A 301 -33.59 -3.29 7.01
C GLU A 301 -34.57 -4.48 6.82
N GLU A 302 -34.23 -5.44 5.96
CA GLU A 302 -34.88 -6.75 5.94
C GLU A 302 -34.40 -7.51 7.18
N GLY A 303 -35.00 -7.15 8.31
CA GLY A 303 -34.98 -7.92 9.54
C GLY A 303 -35.66 -9.25 9.31
N GLY A 304 -34.86 -10.27 8.97
CA GLY A 304 -35.24 -11.66 8.99
C GLY A 304 -35.72 -12.06 10.40
N LYS A 305 -37.03 -12.02 10.58
CA LYS A 305 -37.75 -12.58 11.72
C LYS A 305 -37.57 -14.10 11.70
N LYS A 306 -36.71 -14.63 12.56
CA LYS A 306 -36.67 -16.08 12.86
C LYS A 306 -37.99 -16.45 13.56
N GLY A 307 -38.84 -17.20 12.87
CA GLY A 307 -39.88 -18.00 13.49
C GLY A 307 -39.24 -19.16 14.24
N GLY A 308 -39.66 -19.34 15.49
CA GLY A 308 -39.48 -20.60 16.21
C GLY A 308 -40.81 -21.35 16.18
N ASP A 309 -40.74 -22.59 15.75
CA ASP A 309 -41.57 -23.73 16.20
C ASP A 309 -40.59 -24.89 16.45
#